data_AF-A0A2S9XR67-F1
#
_entry.id   AF-A0A2S9XR67-F1
#
_cell.length_a   1.000
_cell.length_b   1.000
_cell.length_c   1.000
_cell.angle_alpha   90.00
_cell.angle_beta   90.00
_cell.angle_gamma   90.00
#
_symmetry.space_group_name_H-M   'P 1'
#
loop_
_entity.id
_entity.type
_entity.pdbx_description
1 polymer ?
#
loop_
_entity_poly.entity_id
_entity_poly.type
_entity_poly.pdbx_seq_one_letter_code
_entity_poly.pdbx_strand_id
1 'polypeptide(L)'
;MAFLVSDVSTARVCSPLALALALSSASCLGPNPLIDAGEDGSESATDTGDGDGDGDGDGDGDGDGDGDGDGDGDGDAGNCDNGVLDPGESDVDCGGVCSPCADGLACVEPSDCASQVCGDGLCLAPTCDDLVHNGDELDVDCGGPCQFCEHSPLLSELDDFEGTGAKHPQVAMFADTSFAVTYTGPMLARARWFNEDGQPSGASVSLSDTVMYSASDPLRLVAGVDMDHPIHALEPGVDPMSMSPDLFLIQRGPVDPVSQSRVNALNKSVSVGDLSLDDSRVTITWLQDNQVLVRRWDYDVGGGTWIDIMPFMPETEPNTYHARQPVLGRNSAGMVVLAWIRCPIMNDSTCSVAVRRFDAGWIDPAPVIVSTATEYYLNPQVAVAEDGRTAVFWVRLDIDNITARARLLDEDFAVVGQQWDLQDNLALASYGDVAALSDGSFAFAWSDRAQERVRLRRYIGPNQPMLPELDDEAPWGDVPVPDTVSLSSVGNRLAVVWSGTVDMVSQIQGQVLTF
;
A
#
# COMPACT_ATOMS: atom_id res chain seq x y z
N MET A 1 32.81 49.87 -11.89
CA MET A 1 33.41 51.03 -11.19
C MET A 1 33.64 50.57 -9.76
N ALA A 2 34.90 50.38 -9.38
CA ALA A 2 35.29 49.83 -8.09
C ALA A 2 35.09 50.84 -6.96
N PHE A 3 34.69 50.38 -5.78
CA PHE A 3 35.00 51.06 -4.52
C PHE A 3 35.36 50.02 -3.45
N LEU A 4 36.62 50.12 -3.04
CA LEU A 4 37.24 49.59 -1.83
C LEU A 4 37.22 50.69 -0.75
N VAL A 5 37.66 50.31 0.46
CA VAL A 5 38.05 51.13 1.64
C VAL A 5 36.87 51.32 2.64
N SER A 6 36.95 51.08 3.95
CA SER A 6 38.08 51.04 4.91
C SER A 6 37.74 50.30 6.21
N ASP A 7 38.83 49.82 6.80
CA ASP A 7 39.13 49.25 8.11
C ASP A 7 38.79 50.12 9.35
N VAL A 8 38.83 49.52 10.56
CA VAL A 8 39.41 49.99 11.85
C VAL A 8 38.72 49.36 13.09
N SER A 9 39.41 48.37 13.67
CA SER A 9 39.84 48.18 15.07
C SER A 9 38.93 48.60 16.26
N THR A 10 38.75 47.69 17.23
CA THR A 10 39.18 47.90 18.64
C THR A 10 39.14 46.59 19.46
N ALA A 11 40.11 46.45 20.36
CA ALA A 11 40.36 45.29 21.22
C ALA A 11 40.02 45.56 22.71
N ARG A 12 39.68 44.51 23.47
CA ARG A 12 40.12 44.19 24.87
C ARG A 12 39.28 43.04 25.46
N VAL A 13 39.85 41.86 25.73
CA VAL A 13 40.49 41.38 26.99
C VAL A 13 39.52 41.10 28.15
N CYS A 14 39.32 39.82 28.49
CA CYS A 14 39.55 39.26 29.83
C CYS A 14 39.40 37.72 29.84
N SER A 15 40.41 37.04 30.36
CA SER A 15 40.46 35.63 30.80
C SER A 15 40.52 35.66 32.36
N PRO A 16 40.66 34.56 33.15
CA PRO A 16 40.72 33.12 32.84
C PRO A 16 40.01 32.23 33.90
N LEU A 17 40.37 30.93 33.92
CA LEU A 17 40.39 29.95 35.03
C LEU A 17 39.23 28.95 35.16
N ALA A 18 39.51 27.67 34.89
CA ALA A 18 39.66 26.63 35.92
C ALA A 18 39.92 25.24 35.30
N LEU A 19 41.05 24.61 35.67
CA LEU A 19 41.27 23.17 35.49
C LEU A 19 42.24 22.68 36.58
N ALA A 20 41.77 21.79 37.47
CA ALA A 20 42.50 20.63 38.03
C ALA A 20 41.79 19.99 39.24
N LEU A 21 41.44 18.69 39.07
CA LEU A 21 41.45 17.52 39.97
C LEU A 21 41.29 17.65 41.50
N ALA A 22 40.34 16.90 42.11
CA ALA A 22 40.58 15.57 42.73
C ALA A 22 39.50 15.11 43.75
N LEU A 23 39.01 13.87 43.54
CA LEU A 23 38.58 12.77 44.45
C LEU A 23 37.53 12.91 45.58
N SER A 24 36.56 11.97 45.53
CA SER A 24 36.20 10.91 46.53
C SER A 24 34.66 10.80 46.66
N SER A 25 33.96 9.68 46.84
CA SER A 25 34.19 8.23 46.90
C SER A 25 32.81 7.58 47.08
N ALA A 26 32.50 6.46 46.44
CA ALA A 26 31.55 5.48 46.98
C ALA A 26 31.76 4.11 46.31
N SER A 27 31.87 3.11 47.16
CA SER A 27 32.27 1.74 46.88
C SER A 27 31.05 0.81 46.82
N CYS A 28 31.22 -0.33 46.14
CA CYS A 28 30.87 -1.70 46.56
C CYS A 28 30.09 -2.53 45.52
N LEU A 29 30.75 -3.62 45.06
CA LEU A 29 30.34 -5.04 45.06
C LEU A 29 28.90 -5.36 44.59
N GLY A 30 28.61 -6.27 43.66
CA GLY A 30 29.28 -7.47 43.15
C GLY A 30 28.34 -8.23 42.19
N PRO A 31 28.68 -9.46 41.76
CA PRO A 31 28.19 -10.08 40.50
C PRO A 31 26.97 -11.04 40.66
N ASN A 32 26.44 -11.48 39.50
CA ASN A 32 25.37 -12.48 39.23
C ASN A 32 25.11 -13.55 40.31
N PRO A 33 23.88 -14.11 40.30
CA PRO A 33 23.78 -15.56 40.17
C PRO A 33 22.74 -16.05 39.14
N LEU A 34 23.10 -17.15 38.45
CA LEU A 34 22.17 -18.17 37.97
C LEU A 34 21.41 -18.78 39.15
N ILE A 35 20.16 -19.25 38.95
CA ILE A 35 19.61 -20.53 39.48
C ILE A 35 18.19 -20.78 38.91
N ASP A 36 17.99 -22.04 38.50
CA ASP A 36 16.79 -22.88 38.34
C ASP A 36 15.42 -22.31 37.94
N ALA A 37 14.85 -22.95 36.92
CA ALA A 37 13.49 -23.48 37.01
C ALA A 37 13.51 -24.95 36.56
N GLY A 38 13.70 -25.84 37.53
CA GLY A 38 13.36 -27.25 37.43
C GLY A 38 11.88 -27.48 37.75
N GLU A 39 11.33 -28.46 37.03
CA GLU A 39 10.28 -29.44 37.35
C GLU A 39 9.40 -29.31 38.62
N ASP A 40 8.13 -29.67 38.35
CA ASP A 40 7.20 -30.48 39.16
C ASP A 40 6.31 -29.89 40.26
N GLY A 41 5.02 -30.25 40.14
CA GLY A 41 4.13 -30.57 41.27
C GLY A 41 3.19 -29.45 41.70
N SER A 42 1.97 -29.34 41.17
CA SER A 42 0.76 -30.14 41.48
C SER A 42 -0.21 -29.44 42.45
N GLU A 43 -1.49 -29.80 42.28
CA GLU A 43 -2.68 -29.55 43.12
C GLU A 43 -3.46 -28.27 42.79
N SER A 44 -4.78 -28.23 42.65
CA SER A 44 -5.86 -29.21 42.53
C SER A 44 -7.15 -28.39 42.41
N ALA A 45 -8.07 -28.74 41.49
CA ALA A 45 -9.50 -28.96 41.77
C ALA A 45 -10.43 -28.76 40.54
N THR A 46 -11.01 -29.89 40.09
CA THR A 46 -12.41 -30.12 39.65
C THR A 46 -12.89 -29.42 38.35
N ASP A 47 -13.60 -30.01 37.39
CA ASP A 47 -14.52 -31.15 37.40
C ASP A 47 -14.88 -31.60 35.95
N THR A 48 -15.05 -32.93 35.79
CA THR A 48 -15.83 -33.74 34.82
C THR A 48 -15.84 -33.49 33.30
N GLY A 49 -15.52 -34.55 32.55
CA GLY A 49 -15.99 -34.78 31.18
C GLY A 49 -15.41 -36.05 30.54
N ASP A 50 -16.04 -37.20 30.79
CA ASP A 50 -15.68 -38.53 30.29
C ASP A 50 -15.81 -38.68 28.76
N GLY A 51 -14.92 -39.49 28.15
CA GLY A 51 -15.02 -39.91 26.76
C GLY A 51 -13.92 -40.90 26.35
N ASP A 52 -14.11 -42.18 26.70
CA ASP A 52 -13.27 -43.31 26.32
C ASP A 52 -13.29 -43.57 24.80
N GLY A 53 -12.12 -43.86 24.22
CA GLY A 53 -11.98 -44.26 22.82
C GLY A 53 -10.59 -44.83 22.54
N ASP A 54 -10.37 -46.07 22.99
CA ASP A 54 -9.18 -46.88 22.71
C ASP A 54 -9.00 -47.15 21.21
N GLY A 55 -7.77 -47.01 20.73
CA GLY A 55 -7.40 -47.30 19.34
C GLY A 55 -5.89 -47.48 19.20
N ASP A 56 -5.36 -48.53 19.81
CA ASP A 56 -3.98 -49.00 19.63
C ASP A 56 -3.75 -49.42 18.17
N GLY A 57 -2.70 -48.87 17.56
CA GLY A 57 -2.26 -49.19 16.21
C GLY A 57 -0.75 -49.15 16.12
N ASP A 58 -0.09 -50.10 16.81
CA ASP A 58 1.33 -50.38 16.65
C ASP A 58 1.58 -50.99 15.27
N GLY A 59 2.29 -50.25 14.43
CA GLY A 59 2.75 -50.69 13.12
C GLY A 59 4.28 -50.69 13.06
N ASP A 60 4.90 -51.70 13.67
CA ASP A 60 6.31 -52.00 13.50
C ASP A 60 6.54 -52.57 12.09
N GLY A 61 7.11 -51.76 11.21
CA GLY A 61 7.55 -52.15 9.88
C GLY A 61 9.07 -52.22 9.81
N ASP A 62 9.65 -53.33 10.26
CA ASP A 62 11.05 -53.70 9.99
C ASP A 62 11.20 -54.06 8.51
N GLY A 63 11.76 -53.14 7.74
CA GLY A 63 12.16 -53.35 6.35
C GLY A 63 13.67 -53.43 6.22
N ASP A 64 14.24 -54.60 6.49
CA ASP A 64 15.62 -54.95 6.14
C ASP A 64 15.75 -55.03 4.61
N GLY A 65 16.26 -53.96 4.01
CA GLY A 65 16.65 -53.88 2.61
C GLY A 65 18.16 -53.79 2.47
N ASP A 66 18.84 -54.94 2.53
CA ASP A 66 20.24 -55.07 2.12
C ASP A 66 20.33 -54.89 0.58
N GLY A 67 20.70 -53.68 0.18
CA GLY A 67 21.01 -53.32 -1.20
C GLY A 67 22.43 -52.81 -1.32
N ASP A 68 23.41 -53.71 -1.27
CA ASP A 68 24.78 -53.43 -1.68
C ASP A 68 24.83 -53.17 -3.18
N GLY A 69 25.07 -51.90 -3.53
CA GLY A 69 25.19 -51.41 -4.90
C GLY A 69 26.11 -50.21 -4.93
N ASP A 70 27.36 -50.43 -4.52
CA ASP A 70 28.47 -49.48 -4.54
C ASP A 70 28.58 -48.74 -5.89
N GLY A 71 28.18 -47.47 -5.84
CA GLY A 71 28.40 -46.47 -6.87
C GLY A 71 28.50 -45.08 -6.25
N ASP A 72 28.93 -45.00 -4.99
CA ASP A 72 29.28 -43.76 -4.32
C ASP A 72 30.58 -43.24 -4.94
N GLY A 73 30.43 -42.58 -6.09
CA GLY A 73 31.39 -41.58 -6.49
C GLY A 73 31.31 -40.47 -5.46
N ASP A 74 32.09 -40.60 -4.39
CA ASP A 74 32.46 -39.54 -3.46
C ASP A 74 33.13 -38.42 -4.28
N GLY A 75 32.31 -37.61 -4.95
CA GLY A 75 32.70 -36.32 -5.50
C GLY A 75 32.99 -35.42 -4.31
N ASP A 76 34.27 -35.31 -4.00
CA ASP A 76 34.84 -34.41 -3.00
C ASP A 76 34.12 -33.05 -3.08
N ALA A 77 33.28 -32.75 -2.08
CA ALA A 77 32.59 -31.46 -1.90
C ALA A 77 33.58 -30.33 -1.53
N GLY A 78 34.81 -30.40 -2.07
CA GLY A 78 35.98 -29.71 -1.57
C GLY A 78 36.50 -28.57 -2.45
N ASN A 79 35.89 -28.32 -3.61
CA ASN A 79 36.45 -27.36 -4.58
C ASN A 79 35.52 -26.27 -5.10
N CYS A 80 34.26 -26.24 -4.65
CA CYS A 80 33.24 -25.29 -5.10
C CYS A 80 33.46 -23.81 -4.69
N ASP A 81 34.68 -23.39 -4.34
CA ASP A 81 35.02 -22.05 -3.83
C ASP A 81 36.55 -21.77 -3.95
N ASN A 82 37.25 -22.41 -4.90
CA ASN A 82 38.71 -22.36 -5.01
C ASN A 82 39.24 -21.42 -6.11
N GLY A 83 38.36 -20.81 -6.91
CA GLY A 83 38.69 -19.89 -7.99
C GLY A 83 39.17 -20.53 -9.28
N VAL A 84 38.95 -21.83 -9.48
CA VAL A 84 39.26 -22.55 -10.73
C VAL A 84 38.11 -23.47 -11.15
N LEU A 85 37.93 -23.66 -12.47
CA LEU A 85 36.92 -24.59 -13.00
C LEU A 85 37.37 -26.03 -12.81
N ASP A 86 36.66 -26.78 -11.97
CA ASP A 86 36.96 -28.17 -11.63
C ASP A 86 36.02 -29.19 -12.29
N PRO A 87 36.40 -30.49 -12.35
CA PRO A 87 35.53 -31.54 -12.82
C PRO A 87 34.28 -31.67 -11.92
N GLY A 88 33.10 -31.39 -12.47
CA GLY A 88 31.83 -31.41 -11.74
C GLY A 88 31.18 -30.04 -11.60
N GLU A 89 31.89 -28.98 -12.00
CA GLU A 89 31.38 -27.62 -12.13
C GLU A 89 31.04 -27.28 -13.59
N SER A 90 30.06 -26.40 -13.78
CA SER A 90 29.71 -25.87 -15.11
C SER A 90 30.35 -24.51 -15.39
N ASP A 91 30.64 -23.73 -14.34
CA ASP A 91 31.47 -22.53 -14.34
C ASP A 91 32.33 -22.48 -13.07
N VAL A 92 33.31 -21.58 -13.00
CA VAL A 92 34.24 -21.47 -11.86
C VAL A 92 33.48 -21.38 -10.54
N ASP A 93 33.69 -22.37 -9.67
CA ASP A 93 33.10 -22.48 -8.33
C ASP A 93 31.56 -22.66 -8.30
N CYS A 94 30.92 -23.10 -9.39
CA CYS A 94 29.46 -23.30 -9.42
C CYS A 94 28.97 -24.34 -10.46
N GLY A 95 27.72 -24.80 -10.26
CA GLY A 95 27.05 -25.77 -11.13
C GLY A 95 27.40 -27.23 -10.83
N GLY A 96 26.61 -28.17 -11.35
CA GLY A 96 26.73 -29.60 -11.15
C GLY A 96 26.64 -30.01 -9.68
N VAL A 97 27.77 -30.42 -9.09
CA VAL A 97 27.84 -30.83 -7.66
C VAL A 97 27.94 -29.65 -6.70
N CYS A 98 28.18 -28.44 -7.22
CA CYS A 98 28.36 -27.20 -6.47
C CYS A 98 27.06 -26.39 -6.37
N SER A 99 27.12 -25.23 -5.72
CA SER A 99 25.97 -24.31 -5.67
C SER A 99 25.60 -23.85 -7.09
N PRO A 100 24.31 -23.62 -7.40
CA PRO A 100 23.91 -23.14 -8.72
C PRO A 100 24.58 -21.80 -9.08
N CYS A 101 24.97 -21.69 -10.34
CA CYS A 101 25.58 -20.51 -10.92
C CYS A 101 24.60 -19.35 -11.05
N ALA A 102 25.12 -18.12 -10.91
CA ALA A 102 24.41 -16.89 -11.16
C ALA A 102 24.18 -16.66 -12.67
N ASP A 103 23.26 -15.75 -13.00
CA ASP A 103 22.93 -15.38 -14.38
C ASP A 103 24.19 -14.94 -15.17
N GLY A 104 24.27 -15.39 -16.42
CA GLY A 104 25.36 -15.10 -17.36
C GLY A 104 26.59 -16.01 -17.22
N LEU A 105 26.62 -16.92 -16.25
CA LEU A 105 27.67 -17.93 -16.09
C LEU A 105 27.38 -19.19 -16.92
N ALA A 106 28.40 -20.00 -17.17
CA ALA A 106 28.29 -21.21 -17.97
C ALA A 106 27.49 -22.32 -17.28
N CYS A 107 26.69 -23.04 -18.08
CA CYS A 107 25.85 -24.14 -17.62
C CYS A 107 25.83 -25.28 -18.65
N VAL A 108 25.55 -26.50 -18.18
CA VAL A 108 25.34 -27.69 -19.01
C VAL A 108 23.89 -28.13 -18.93
N GLU A 109 23.26 -28.00 -17.77
CA GLU A 109 21.87 -28.36 -17.53
C GLU A 109 21.12 -27.33 -16.65
N PRO A 110 19.77 -27.35 -16.64
CA PRO A 110 18.96 -26.44 -15.83
C PRO A 110 19.40 -26.31 -14.36
N SER A 111 19.67 -27.43 -13.67
CA SER A 111 20.04 -27.43 -12.26
C SER A 111 21.37 -26.75 -11.95
N ASP A 112 22.21 -26.50 -12.97
CA ASP A 112 23.43 -25.74 -12.81
C ASP A 112 23.16 -24.26 -12.53
N CYS A 113 21.98 -23.76 -12.84
CA CYS A 113 21.62 -22.34 -12.74
C CYS A 113 20.71 -22.06 -11.55
N ALA A 114 20.93 -20.94 -10.87
CA ALA A 114 20.04 -20.49 -9.80
C ALA A 114 18.61 -20.23 -10.30
N SER A 115 18.49 -19.73 -11.54
CA SER A 115 17.22 -19.57 -12.26
C SER A 115 16.61 -20.89 -12.73
N GLN A 116 17.36 -21.99 -12.68
CA GLN A 116 17.01 -23.25 -13.34
C GLN A 116 16.84 -23.15 -14.87
N VAL A 117 17.35 -22.08 -15.50
CA VAL A 117 17.27 -21.89 -16.96
C VAL A 117 18.66 -21.87 -17.56
N CYS A 118 19.04 -22.96 -18.23
CA CYS A 118 20.27 -23.06 -19.00
C CYS A 118 19.96 -22.91 -20.50
N GLY A 119 20.31 -21.76 -21.07
CA GLY A 119 20.07 -21.42 -22.48
C GLY A 119 21.35 -21.01 -23.20
N ASP A 120 21.59 -21.57 -24.39
CA ASP A 120 22.82 -21.34 -25.16
C ASP A 120 24.13 -21.60 -24.38
N GLY A 121 24.07 -22.48 -23.37
CA GLY A 121 25.19 -22.83 -22.50
C GLY A 121 25.50 -21.77 -21.43
N LEU A 122 24.58 -20.82 -21.19
CA LEU A 122 24.67 -19.83 -20.12
C LEU A 122 23.40 -19.85 -19.25
N CYS A 123 23.57 -19.57 -17.97
CA CYS A 123 22.46 -19.33 -17.07
C CYS A 123 21.73 -18.07 -17.50
N LEU A 124 20.46 -18.19 -17.85
CA LEU A 124 19.62 -17.05 -18.19
C LEU A 124 18.94 -16.55 -16.93
N ALA A 125 18.68 -15.25 -16.87
CA ALA A 125 17.83 -14.68 -15.83
C ALA A 125 16.42 -15.29 -15.95
N PRO A 126 15.71 -15.51 -14.82
CA PRO A 126 14.34 -16.01 -14.84
C PRO A 126 13.44 -15.09 -15.67
N THR A 127 12.55 -15.66 -16.48
CA THR A 127 11.55 -14.91 -17.26
C THR A 127 10.17 -15.52 -17.09
N CYS A 128 9.13 -14.67 -17.18
CA CYS A 128 7.73 -15.05 -16.99
C CYS A 128 7.13 -15.91 -18.12
N ASP A 129 7.97 -16.59 -18.90
CA ASP A 129 7.61 -17.41 -20.05
C ASP A 129 8.66 -18.52 -20.31
N ASP A 130 9.47 -18.84 -19.30
CA ASP A 130 10.54 -19.85 -19.38
C ASP A 130 10.08 -21.26 -19.00
N LEU A 131 8.83 -21.41 -18.55
CA LEU A 131 8.17 -22.66 -18.14
C LEU A 131 8.76 -23.27 -16.86
N VAL A 132 9.44 -22.47 -16.04
CA VAL A 132 10.07 -22.90 -14.79
C VAL A 132 9.63 -22.01 -13.63
N HIS A 133 9.13 -22.62 -12.55
CA HIS A 133 8.80 -21.88 -11.34
C HIS A 133 10.09 -21.42 -10.63
N ASN A 134 10.48 -20.17 -10.85
CA ASN A 134 11.75 -19.61 -10.39
C ASN A 134 11.61 -18.13 -9.97
N GLY A 135 12.72 -17.54 -9.51
CA GLY A 135 12.74 -16.15 -9.07
C GLY A 135 11.73 -15.87 -7.94
N ASP A 136 10.88 -14.88 -8.16
CA ASP A 136 9.85 -14.43 -7.21
C ASP A 136 8.43 -14.89 -7.59
N GLU A 137 8.30 -15.80 -8.57
CA GLU A 137 7.02 -16.34 -9.05
C GLU A 137 6.25 -17.11 -7.96
N LEU A 138 4.92 -17.12 -8.05
CA LEU A 138 4.06 -17.91 -7.15
C LEU A 138 3.68 -19.28 -7.69
N ASP A 139 3.63 -19.42 -9.02
CA ASP A 139 3.49 -20.67 -9.75
C ASP A 139 4.20 -20.49 -11.11
N VAL A 140 4.34 -21.56 -11.90
CA VAL A 140 5.13 -21.54 -13.15
C VAL A 140 4.70 -20.37 -14.06
N ASP A 141 5.64 -19.46 -14.36
CA ASP A 141 5.45 -18.29 -15.24
C ASP A 141 4.35 -17.31 -14.78
N CYS A 142 3.99 -17.30 -13.49
CA CYS A 142 2.99 -16.38 -12.96
C CYS A 142 3.24 -15.99 -11.49
N GLY A 143 2.63 -14.88 -11.11
CA GLY A 143 2.75 -14.29 -9.79
C GLY A 143 4.10 -13.64 -9.55
N GLY A 144 4.26 -12.99 -8.41
CA GLY A 144 5.44 -12.15 -8.15
C GLY A 144 5.64 -11.18 -9.31
N PRO A 145 6.80 -11.06 -9.96
CA PRO A 145 7.00 -10.12 -11.08
C PRO A 145 6.18 -10.41 -12.35
N CYS A 146 5.47 -11.54 -12.42
CA CYS A 146 4.81 -12.07 -13.61
C CYS A 146 3.28 -11.83 -13.65
N GLN A 147 2.63 -12.31 -14.71
CA GLN A 147 1.17 -12.23 -14.89
C GLN A 147 0.42 -12.83 -13.68
N PHE A 148 -0.84 -12.46 -13.47
CA PHE A 148 -1.62 -13.05 -12.36
C PHE A 148 -1.74 -14.57 -12.52
N CYS A 149 -1.65 -15.33 -11.43
CA CYS A 149 -1.83 -16.78 -11.47
C CYS A 149 -3.31 -17.18 -11.50
N GLU A 150 -4.15 -16.44 -10.79
CA GLU A 150 -5.57 -16.70 -10.67
C GLU A 150 -6.34 -15.38 -10.56
N HIS A 151 -7.60 -15.41 -11.01
CA HIS A 151 -8.54 -14.31 -10.79
C HIS A 151 -9.91 -14.86 -10.42
N SER A 152 -10.64 -14.12 -9.58
CA SER A 152 -12.05 -14.41 -9.31
C SER A 152 -12.88 -14.25 -10.59
N PRO A 153 -14.12 -14.75 -10.64
CA PRO A 153 -15.07 -14.32 -11.67
C PRO A 153 -15.29 -12.80 -11.63
N LEU A 154 -15.57 -12.19 -12.78
CA LEU A 154 -15.98 -10.80 -12.86
C LEU A 154 -17.35 -10.61 -12.19
N LEU A 155 -17.44 -9.68 -11.25
CA LEU A 155 -18.67 -9.33 -10.55
C LEU A 155 -19.24 -8.09 -11.23
N SER A 156 -20.34 -8.27 -11.96
CA SER A 156 -20.95 -7.19 -12.74
C SER A 156 -21.83 -6.25 -11.91
N GLU A 157 -22.16 -6.62 -10.67
CA GLU A 157 -23.08 -5.85 -9.82
C GLU A 157 -22.71 -6.05 -8.34
N LEU A 158 -21.71 -5.28 -7.90
CA LEU A 158 -21.30 -5.19 -6.49
C LEU A 158 -22.20 -4.23 -5.70
N ASP A 159 -22.93 -3.34 -6.37
CA ASP A 159 -23.96 -2.53 -5.72
C ASP A 159 -25.32 -3.23 -5.67
N ASP A 160 -26.26 -2.60 -5.01
CA ASP A 160 -27.64 -3.08 -4.83
C ASP A 160 -28.67 -2.00 -5.16
N PHE A 161 -28.27 -1.01 -5.97
CA PHE A 161 -29.18 0.04 -6.43
C PHE A 161 -29.92 -0.44 -7.67
N GLU A 162 -31.13 -0.97 -7.45
CA GLU A 162 -32.01 -1.31 -8.57
C GLU A 162 -32.30 -0.08 -9.44
N GLY A 163 -31.83 -0.11 -10.69
CA GLY A 163 -32.26 0.82 -11.73
C GLY A 163 -31.75 2.26 -11.62
N THR A 164 -30.61 2.53 -10.96
CA THR A 164 -29.60 3.58 -11.30
C THR A 164 -28.79 4.07 -10.10
N GLY A 165 -27.49 4.30 -10.34
CA GLY A 165 -26.81 5.51 -9.86
C GLY A 165 -25.60 5.29 -8.97
N ALA A 166 -25.13 4.06 -8.80
CA ALA A 166 -23.95 3.78 -7.99
C ALA A 166 -22.69 4.34 -8.67
N LYS A 167 -21.94 5.17 -7.93
CA LYS A 167 -20.71 5.83 -8.39
C LYS A 167 -19.69 5.92 -7.26
N HIS A 168 -18.45 6.24 -7.63
CA HIS A 168 -17.35 6.49 -6.70
C HIS A 168 -17.15 5.34 -5.69
N PRO A 169 -16.95 4.10 -6.17
CA PRO A 169 -16.68 3.02 -5.25
C PRO A 169 -15.33 3.25 -4.57
N GLN A 170 -15.24 2.84 -3.31
CA GLN A 170 -13.97 2.57 -2.64
C GLN A 170 -13.99 1.14 -2.14
N VAL A 171 -12.88 0.44 -2.31
CA VAL A 171 -12.70 -0.91 -1.78
C VAL A 171 -11.67 -0.88 -0.66
N ALA A 172 -11.91 -1.69 0.37
CA ALA A 172 -10.93 -1.95 1.42
C ALA A 172 -10.94 -3.43 1.75
N MET A 173 -9.79 -4.08 1.58
CA MET A 173 -9.57 -5.47 1.96
C MET A 173 -9.24 -5.59 3.45
N PHE A 174 -9.66 -6.69 4.05
CA PHE A 174 -9.36 -7.08 5.42
C PHE A 174 -8.20 -8.08 5.45
N ALA A 175 -7.59 -8.26 6.62
CA ALA A 175 -6.44 -9.15 6.81
C ALA A 175 -6.74 -10.62 6.45
N ASP A 176 -8.00 -11.04 6.52
CA ASP A 176 -8.46 -12.38 6.12
C ASP A 176 -8.84 -12.49 4.63
N THR A 177 -8.47 -11.49 3.82
CA THR A 177 -8.72 -11.39 2.37
C THR A 177 -10.16 -11.16 1.94
N SER A 178 -11.12 -11.12 2.88
CA SER A 178 -12.44 -10.56 2.62
C SER A 178 -12.33 -9.05 2.32
N PHE A 179 -13.40 -8.43 1.81
CA PHE A 179 -13.37 -6.99 1.52
C PHE A 179 -14.72 -6.33 1.65
N ALA A 180 -14.68 -5.02 1.88
CA ALA A 180 -15.85 -4.15 1.87
C ALA A 180 -15.77 -3.15 0.72
N VAL A 181 -16.93 -2.80 0.18
CA VAL A 181 -17.07 -1.76 -0.84
C VAL A 181 -18.06 -0.72 -0.34
N THR A 182 -17.63 0.54 -0.33
CA THR A 182 -18.55 1.67 -0.20
C THR A 182 -18.82 2.29 -1.54
N TYR A 183 -20.04 2.76 -1.76
CA TYR A 183 -20.43 3.42 -3.00
C TYR A 183 -21.53 4.44 -2.75
N THR A 184 -21.62 5.38 -3.67
CA THR A 184 -22.52 6.51 -3.57
C THR A 184 -23.66 6.38 -4.56
N GLY A 185 -24.89 6.52 -4.08
CA GLY A 185 -26.09 6.56 -4.92
C GLY A 185 -26.73 7.95 -4.97
N PRO A 186 -27.86 8.11 -5.68
CA PRO A 186 -28.52 9.39 -5.88
C PRO A 186 -28.97 10.10 -4.59
N MET A 187 -29.22 9.35 -3.51
CA MET A 187 -29.82 9.86 -2.28
C MET A 187 -29.21 9.28 -1.00
N LEU A 188 -28.29 8.31 -1.11
CA LEU A 188 -27.72 7.61 0.04
C LEU A 188 -26.37 6.97 -0.29
N ALA A 189 -25.54 6.84 0.74
CA ALA A 189 -24.29 6.09 0.74
C ALA A 189 -24.50 4.70 1.33
N ARG A 190 -23.90 3.67 0.74
CA ARG A 190 -23.99 2.28 1.21
C ARG A 190 -22.62 1.65 1.37
N ALA A 191 -22.58 0.63 2.22
CA ALA A 191 -21.49 -0.32 2.34
C ALA A 191 -21.99 -1.74 2.17
N ARG A 192 -21.18 -2.60 1.54
CA ARG A 192 -21.40 -4.05 1.40
C ARG A 192 -20.11 -4.80 1.69
N TRP A 193 -20.25 -6.02 2.20
CA TRP A 193 -19.16 -6.93 2.53
C TRP A 193 -19.22 -8.15 1.64
N PHE A 194 -18.04 -8.63 1.28
CA PHE A 194 -17.83 -9.76 0.39
C PHE A 194 -16.74 -10.65 0.98
N ASN A 195 -16.85 -11.96 0.75
CA ASN A 195 -15.76 -12.89 1.03
C ASN A 195 -14.63 -12.74 -0.01
N GLU A 196 -13.58 -13.54 0.10
CA GLU A 196 -12.42 -13.51 -0.81
C GLU A 196 -12.77 -13.76 -2.29
N ASP A 197 -13.83 -14.54 -2.55
CA ASP A 197 -14.33 -14.82 -3.91
C ASP A 197 -15.27 -13.72 -4.46
N GLY A 198 -15.56 -12.71 -3.65
CA GLY A 198 -16.48 -11.63 -3.98
C GLY A 198 -17.97 -12.00 -3.88
N GLN A 199 -18.31 -13.07 -3.15
CA GLN A 199 -19.69 -13.37 -2.78
C GLN A 199 -20.14 -12.49 -1.60
N PRO A 200 -21.35 -11.90 -1.64
CA PRO A 200 -21.84 -11.08 -0.54
C PRO A 200 -21.92 -11.85 0.78
N SER A 201 -21.30 -11.32 1.84
CA SER A 201 -21.31 -11.91 3.19
C SER A 201 -22.47 -11.40 4.07
N GLY A 202 -23.44 -10.69 3.49
CA GLY A 202 -24.56 -10.11 4.22
C GLY A 202 -25.40 -9.14 3.40
N ALA A 203 -26.32 -8.45 4.07
CA ALA A 203 -27.08 -7.35 3.48
C ALA A 203 -26.22 -6.09 3.36
N SER A 204 -26.59 -5.20 2.44
CA SER A 204 -26.04 -3.85 2.42
C SER A 204 -26.50 -3.06 3.65
N VAL A 205 -25.67 -2.11 4.07
CA VAL A 205 -26.02 -1.18 5.15
C VAL A 205 -25.89 0.25 4.67
N SER A 206 -26.75 1.12 5.21
CA SER A 206 -26.71 2.56 4.95
C SER A 206 -25.64 3.23 5.81
N LEU A 207 -24.92 4.17 5.21
CA LEU A 207 -23.94 5.03 5.92
C LEU A 207 -24.52 6.42 6.20
N SER A 208 -25.42 6.90 5.35
CA SER A 208 -25.87 8.30 5.33
C SER A 208 -27.22 8.55 6.04
N ASP A 209 -27.64 7.70 6.98
CA ASP A 209 -28.99 7.79 7.59
C ASP A 209 -29.19 9.06 8.45
N THR A 210 -28.10 9.73 8.82
CA THR A 210 -28.07 10.80 9.84
C THR A 210 -27.70 12.18 9.30
N VAL A 211 -27.21 12.30 8.05
CA VAL A 211 -26.71 13.56 7.47
C VAL A 211 -27.20 13.74 6.03
N MET A 212 -27.42 14.99 5.59
CA MET A 212 -27.71 15.24 4.18
C MET A 212 -26.44 15.08 3.34
N TYR A 213 -26.44 14.02 2.53
CA TYR A 213 -25.38 13.59 1.64
C TYR A 213 -25.14 14.55 0.45
N SER A 214 -23.88 14.78 0.08
CA SER A 214 -23.50 15.48 -1.15
C SER A 214 -22.98 14.49 -2.19
N ALA A 215 -23.78 14.22 -3.23
CA ALA A 215 -23.50 13.22 -4.26
C ALA A 215 -22.26 13.45 -5.15
N SER A 216 -21.56 14.57 -4.97
CA SER A 216 -20.41 14.94 -5.79
C SER A 216 -19.08 14.37 -5.32
N ASP A 217 -18.95 14.04 -4.03
CA ASP A 217 -17.65 13.76 -3.44
C ASP A 217 -17.55 12.25 -3.12
N PRO A 218 -16.42 11.59 -3.48
CA PRO A 218 -16.23 10.20 -3.13
C PRO A 218 -16.18 10.06 -1.60
N LEU A 219 -16.84 9.02 -1.09
CA LEU A 219 -16.55 8.53 0.26
C LEU A 219 -15.10 8.05 0.26
N ARG A 220 -14.41 8.19 1.38
CA ARG A 220 -13.15 7.46 1.61
C ARG A 220 -13.37 6.37 2.63
N LEU A 221 -12.71 5.24 2.44
CA LEU A 221 -12.93 4.02 3.19
C LEU A 221 -11.60 3.43 3.63
N VAL A 222 -11.54 2.92 4.85
CA VAL A 222 -10.51 1.98 5.28
C VAL A 222 -11.14 0.85 6.08
N ALA A 223 -10.63 -0.35 5.89
CA ALA A 223 -11.05 -1.54 6.62
C ALA A 223 -10.40 -1.56 8.02
N GLY A 224 -11.19 -1.95 9.02
CA GLY A 224 -10.75 -2.25 10.38
C GLY A 224 -9.99 -3.57 10.47
N VAL A 225 -9.18 -3.71 11.51
CA VAL A 225 -8.42 -4.96 11.78
C VAL A 225 -9.17 -5.95 12.67
N ASP A 226 -10.35 -5.57 13.18
CA ASP A 226 -11.14 -6.42 14.09
C ASP A 226 -11.86 -7.56 13.36
N MET A 227 -12.13 -8.66 14.08
CA MET A 227 -12.80 -9.85 13.53
C MET A 227 -14.25 -9.62 13.09
N ASP A 228 -14.87 -8.51 13.50
CA ASP A 228 -16.23 -8.13 13.07
C ASP A 228 -16.23 -7.36 11.74
N HIS A 229 -15.08 -7.27 11.07
CA HIS A 229 -14.89 -6.56 9.79
C HIS A 229 -15.46 -5.14 9.79
N PRO A 230 -15.19 -4.30 10.82
CA PRO A 230 -15.70 -2.94 10.84
C PRO A 230 -15.04 -2.13 9.74
N ILE A 231 -15.78 -1.19 9.16
CA ILE A 231 -15.24 -0.18 8.27
C ILE A 231 -15.23 1.19 8.94
N HIS A 232 -14.25 1.98 8.55
CA HIS A 232 -14.21 3.41 8.84
C HIS A 232 -14.35 4.18 7.54
N ALA A 233 -15.32 5.09 7.49
CA ALA A 233 -15.58 5.89 6.31
C ALA A 233 -15.59 7.38 6.63
N LEU A 234 -15.12 8.19 5.70
CA LEU A 234 -15.27 9.65 5.75
C LEU A 234 -16.41 10.06 4.83
N GLU A 235 -17.44 10.67 5.42
CA GLU A 235 -18.59 11.19 4.71
C GLU A 235 -18.61 12.72 4.78
N PRO A 236 -18.54 13.41 3.63
CA PRO A 236 -18.87 14.82 3.56
C PRO A 236 -20.39 14.99 3.59
N GLY A 237 -20.88 15.90 4.42
CA GLY A 237 -22.32 16.13 4.51
C GLY A 237 -22.68 17.42 5.21
N VAL A 238 -23.95 17.81 5.12
CA VAL A 238 -24.46 19.04 5.73
C VAL A 238 -25.23 18.68 7.00
N ASP A 239 -24.71 19.12 8.16
CA ASP A 239 -25.46 19.11 9.41
C ASP A 239 -26.58 20.17 9.34
N PRO A 240 -27.83 19.86 9.73
CA PRO A 240 -28.91 20.84 9.83
C PRO A 240 -28.57 22.10 10.67
N MET A 241 -27.59 22.01 11.58
CA MET A 241 -27.10 23.10 12.40
C MET A 241 -25.89 23.85 11.81
N SER A 242 -25.34 23.40 10.68
CA SER A 242 -24.16 23.99 10.03
C SER A 242 -24.54 24.75 8.76
N MET A 243 -23.84 25.86 8.51
CA MET A 243 -23.99 26.65 7.27
C MET A 243 -22.98 26.24 6.18
N SER A 244 -22.13 25.25 6.45
CA SER A 244 -21.08 24.75 5.56
C SER A 244 -21.10 23.22 5.50
N PRO A 245 -20.58 22.60 4.42
CA PRO A 245 -20.31 21.16 4.44
C PRO A 245 -19.35 20.84 5.59
N ASP A 246 -19.64 19.75 6.28
CA ASP A 246 -18.89 19.18 7.38
C ASP A 246 -18.35 17.80 6.99
N LEU A 247 -17.38 17.31 7.75
CA LEU A 247 -16.78 16.00 7.53
C LEU A 247 -17.06 15.10 8.74
N PHE A 248 -17.60 13.92 8.49
CA PHE A 248 -17.96 12.95 9.50
C PHE A 248 -17.12 11.68 9.35
N LEU A 249 -16.57 11.22 10.47
CA LEU A 249 -16.00 9.90 10.62
C LEU A 249 -17.12 8.94 11.00
N ILE A 250 -17.34 7.94 10.17
CA ILE A 250 -18.31 6.88 10.37
C ILE A 250 -17.55 5.61 10.72
N GLN A 251 -18.03 4.89 11.72
CA GLN A 251 -17.61 3.53 12.02
C GLN A 251 -18.82 2.62 11.92
N ARG A 252 -18.69 1.53 11.17
CA ARG A 252 -19.81 0.64 10.86
C ARG A 252 -19.32 -0.78 10.62
N GLY A 253 -19.88 -1.77 11.34
CA GLY A 253 -19.73 -3.19 10.99
C GLY A 253 -20.90 -3.71 10.15
N PRO A 254 -20.82 -4.98 9.70
CA PRO A 254 -21.89 -5.64 8.93
C PRO A 254 -23.23 -5.65 9.67
N VAL A 255 -23.19 -5.79 11.00
CA VAL A 255 -24.38 -5.87 11.88
C VAL A 255 -24.43 -4.78 12.94
N ASP A 256 -23.34 -4.03 13.14
CA ASP A 256 -23.24 -3.02 14.19
C ASP A 256 -24.03 -1.76 13.88
N PRO A 257 -24.51 -1.04 14.90
CA PRO A 257 -25.10 0.27 14.69
C PRO A 257 -24.07 1.26 14.12
N VAL A 258 -24.55 2.27 13.38
CA VAL A 258 -23.69 3.32 12.85
C VAL A 258 -23.20 4.20 14.00
N SER A 259 -21.88 4.34 14.12
CA SER A 259 -21.25 5.34 14.97
C SER A 259 -20.77 6.49 14.10
N GLN A 260 -21.04 7.72 14.52
CA GLN A 260 -20.69 8.90 13.74
C GLN A 260 -20.10 9.99 14.64
N SER A 261 -18.97 10.54 14.22
CA SER A 261 -18.26 11.61 14.90
C SER A 261 -17.85 12.71 13.92
N ARG A 262 -18.11 13.96 14.27
CA ARG A 262 -17.70 15.11 13.46
C ARG A 262 -16.19 15.35 13.57
N VAL A 263 -15.51 15.48 12.44
CA VAL A 263 -14.06 15.69 12.35
C VAL A 263 -13.68 17.16 12.51
N ASN A 264 -14.38 18.05 11.80
CA ASN A 264 -14.05 19.47 11.69
C ASN A 264 -14.75 20.34 12.76
N ALA A 265 -14.22 21.54 12.98
CA ALA A 265 -14.90 22.54 13.80
C ALA A 265 -16.14 23.11 13.10
N LEU A 266 -17.15 23.52 13.88
CA LEU A 266 -18.39 24.11 13.35
C LEU A 266 -18.13 25.34 12.47
N ASN A 267 -18.92 25.47 11.38
CA ASN A 267 -18.90 26.61 10.44
C ASN A 267 -17.55 26.83 9.75
N LYS A 268 -16.77 25.77 9.57
CA LYS A 268 -15.59 25.78 8.73
C LYS A 268 -15.90 25.00 7.46
N SER A 269 -15.72 25.66 6.31
CA SER A 269 -15.84 25.00 5.02
C SER A 269 -14.74 23.96 4.92
N VAL A 270 -15.13 22.70 4.87
CA VAL A 270 -14.24 21.59 4.59
C VAL A 270 -14.58 20.96 3.26
N SER A 271 -13.57 20.42 2.59
CA SER A 271 -13.74 19.60 1.39
C SER A 271 -12.76 18.46 1.43
N VAL A 272 -13.17 17.33 0.84
CA VAL A 272 -12.33 16.16 0.51
C VAL A 272 -11.39 15.74 1.63
N GLY A 273 -11.74 14.67 2.33
CA GLY A 273 -10.85 14.03 3.28
C GLY A 273 -10.27 12.73 2.73
N ASP A 274 -9.28 12.22 3.43
CA ASP A 274 -8.87 10.83 3.31
C ASP A 274 -8.49 10.30 4.70
N LEU A 275 -8.50 8.99 4.85
CA LEU A 275 -8.18 8.35 6.11
C LEU A 275 -7.26 7.15 5.94
N SER A 276 -6.52 6.87 6.99
CA SER A 276 -5.72 5.67 7.13
C SER A 276 -5.87 5.13 8.55
N LEU A 277 -5.83 3.81 8.69
CA LEU A 277 -5.96 3.12 9.96
C LEU A 277 -4.62 2.53 10.40
N ASP A 278 -4.40 2.56 11.72
CA ASP A 278 -3.27 1.99 12.44
C ASP A 278 -3.83 1.30 13.68
N ASP A 279 -4.17 0.02 13.58
CA ASP A 279 -4.90 -0.73 14.60
C ASP A 279 -6.17 0.01 15.06
N SER A 280 -6.17 0.54 16.29
CA SER A 280 -7.26 1.29 16.89
C SER A 280 -7.21 2.80 16.63
N ARG A 281 -6.27 3.28 15.80
CA ARG A 281 -6.07 4.70 15.51
C ARG A 281 -6.36 5.04 14.07
N VAL A 282 -7.21 6.04 13.84
CA VAL A 282 -7.47 6.60 12.51
C VAL A 282 -6.71 7.92 12.35
N THR A 283 -5.92 8.03 11.30
CA THR A 283 -5.37 9.30 10.82
C THR A 283 -6.28 9.86 9.74
N ILE A 284 -6.73 11.10 9.90
CA ILE A 284 -7.65 11.78 8.99
C ILE A 284 -6.97 13.01 8.44
N THR A 285 -7.01 13.18 7.13
CA THR A 285 -6.63 14.43 6.44
C THR A 285 -7.86 15.07 5.83
N TRP A 286 -7.90 16.41 5.74
CA TRP A 286 -8.94 17.13 5.01
C TRP A 286 -8.48 18.55 4.64
N LEU A 287 -9.18 19.18 3.71
CA LEU A 287 -8.99 20.61 3.44
C LEU A 287 -9.87 21.46 4.32
N GLN A 288 -9.30 22.49 4.92
CA GLN A 288 -10.02 23.54 5.62
C GLN A 288 -9.35 24.87 5.35
N ASP A 289 -10.12 25.88 4.93
CA ASP A 289 -9.60 27.23 4.66
C ASP A 289 -8.35 27.19 3.72
N ASN A 290 -8.40 26.36 2.67
CA ASN A 290 -7.33 26.17 1.67
C ASN A 290 -6.02 25.54 2.19
N GLN A 291 -6.05 24.98 3.39
CA GLN A 291 -4.93 24.27 4.00
C GLN A 291 -5.29 22.80 4.23
N VAL A 292 -4.29 21.92 4.11
CA VAL A 292 -4.45 20.54 4.55
C VAL A 292 -4.26 20.50 6.06
N LEU A 293 -5.20 19.86 6.74
CA LEU A 293 -5.11 19.55 8.16
C LEU A 293 -5.05 18.04 8.33
N VAL A 294 -4.32 17.59 9.34
CA VAL A 294 -4.24 16.19 9.73
C VAL A 294 -4.59 16.09 11.21
N ARG A 295 -5.38 15.08 11.59
CA ARG A 295 -5.70 14.75 12.99
C ARG A 295 -5.75 13.24 13.18
N ARG A 296 -5.48 12.76 14.39
CA ARG A 296 -5.66 11.35 14.75
C ARG A 296 -6.78 11.15 15.77
N TRP A 297 -7.50 10.06 15.61
CA TRP A 297 -8.52 9.58 16.54
C TRP A 297 -8.10 8.22 17.07
N ASP A 298 -8.24 7.98 18.37
CA ASP A 298 -7.89 6.71 19.01
C ASP A 298 -9.14 6.15 19.70
N TYR A 299 -9.59 4.98 19.24
CA TYR A 299 -10.81 4.33 19.71
C TYR A 299 -10.66 3.68 21.10
N ASP A 300 -9.45 3.26 21.47
CA ASP A 300 -9.21 2.56 22.74
C ASP A 300 -9.22 3.51 23.93
N VAL A 301 -8.93 4.79 23.71
CA VAL A 301 -8.91 5.79 24.77
C VAL A 301 -10.30 6.40 24.98
N GLY A 302 -11.07 5.80 25.90
CA GLY A 302 -12.23 6.44 26.53
C GLY A 302 -13.47 6.60 25.63
N GLY A 303 -13.72 5.65 24.73
CA GLY A 303 -14.84 5.72 23.78
C GLY A 303 -14.56 6.61 22.58
N GLY A 304 -13.28 6.77 22.24
CA GLY A 304 -12.81 7.64 21.17
C GLY A 304 -12.41 9.01 21.67
N THR A 305 -11.13 9.36 21.50
CA THR A 305 -10.64 10.72 21.76
C THR A 305 -9.75 11.22 20.63
N TRP A 306 -9.78 12.54 20.41
CA TRP A 306 -8.87 13.19 19.48
C TRP A 306 -7.47 13.21 20.08
N ILE A 307 -6.53 12.55 19.41
CA ILE A 307 -5.11 12.72 19.67
C ILE A 307 -4.65 13.89 18.81
N ASP A 308 -4.49 15.04 19.46
CA ASP A 308 -3.92 16.22 18.82
C ASP A 308 -2.43 15.97 18.54
N ILE A 309 -2.14 15.43 17.37
CA ILE A 309 -1.03 16.01 16.61
C ILE A 309 -1.50 17.43 16.34
N MET A 310 -0.75 18.45 16.77
CA MET A 310 -1.03 19.81 16.28
C MET A 310 -1.18 19.68 14.77
N PRO A 311 -2.30 20.13 14.16
CA PRO A 311 -2.47 20.05 12.72
C PRO A 311 -1.31 20.80 12.12
N PHE A 312 -0.29 20.07 11.69
CA PHE A 312 0.88 20.68 11.10
C PHE A 312 0.46 21.01 9.68
N MET A 313 0.78 22.21 9.24
CA MET A 313 0.56 22.57 7.85
C MET A 313 1.60 21.79 7.03
N PRO A 314 1.19 20.79 6.22
CA PRO A 314 2.14 20.07 5.39
C PRO A 314 2.73 21.00 4.33
N GLU A 315 1.99 22.04 3.96
CA GLU A 315 2.49 23.18 3.20
C GLU A 315 3.34 24.11 4.08
N THR A 316 4.61 24.28 3.73
CA THR A 316 5.55 25.17 4.42
C THR A 316 5.38 26.64 4.01
N GLU A 317 4.68 26.92 2.90
CA GLU A 317 4.45 28.26 2.34
C GLU A 317 2.94 28.59 2.15
N PRO A 318 2.13 28.57 3.23
CA PRO A 318 0.66 28.68 3.16
C PRO A 318 0.13 30.03 2.66
N ASN A 319 0.98 31.07 2.63
CA ASN A 319 0.62 32.39 2.08
C ASN A 319 0.92 32.51 0.58
N THR A 320 1.52 31.48 -0.02
CA THR A 320 1.93 31.47 -1.43
C THR A 320 1.22 30.37 -2.19
N TYR A 321 0.96 29.23 -1.53
CA TYR A 321 0.31 28.08 -2.10
C TYR A 321 -0.91 27.68 -1.29
N HIS A 322 -1.92 27.16 -1.97
CA HIS A 322 -3.01 26.43 -1.37
C HIS A 322 -2.98 24.97 -1.81
N ALA A 323 -3.59 24.12 -1.00
CA ALA A 323 -3.66 22.69 -1.26
C ALA A 323 -5.03 22.27 -1.79
N ARG A 324 -5.04 21.21 -2.61
CA ARG A 324 -6.23 20.58 -3.16
C ARG A 324 -6.09 19.05 -3.12
N GLN A 325 -7.21 18.36 -2.92
CA GLN A 325 -7.34 16.90 -2.96
C GLN A 325 -6.24 16.16 -2.16
N PRO A 326 -6.14 16.36 -0.83
CA PRO A 326 -5.21 15.60 0.00
C PRO A 326 -5.62 14.13 0.06
N VAL A 327 -4.63 13.25 0.01
CA VAL A 327 -4.79 11.79 0.15
C VAL A 327 -3.68 11.21 1.01
N LEU A 328 -3.96 10.10 1.69
CA LEU A 328 -3.04 9.42 2.60
C LEU A 328 -2.76 8.00 2.11
N GLY A 329 -1.50 7.60 2.25
CA GLY A 329 -1.07 6.22 2.12
C GLY A 329 -0.27 5.83 3.35
N ARG A 330 -0.31 4.56 3.73
CA ARG A 330 0.40 4.02 4.89
C ARG A 330 0.88 2.60 4.61
N ASN A 331 1.98 2.20 5.23
CA ASN A 331 2.42 0.80 5.33
C ASN A 331 2.28 0.25 6.75
N SER A 332 2.48 -1.06 6.94
CA SER A 332 2.34 -1.68 8.27
C SER A 332 3.33 -1.13 9.30
N ALA A 333 4.52 -0.72 8.87
CA ALA A 333 5.56 -0.12 9.71
C ALA A 333 5.19 1.26 10.30
N GLY A 334 4.12 1.87 9.83
CA GLY A 334 3.58 3.13 10.35
C GLY A 334 4.13 4.40 9.73
N MET A 335 4.84 4.26 8.61
CA MET A 335 5.12 5.38 7.72
C MET A 335 3.82 5.82 7.05
N VAL A 336 3.49 7.11 7.19
CA VAL A 336 2.36 7.74 6.52
C VAL A 336 2.87 8.75 5.52
N VAL A 337 2.33 8.71 4.29
CA VAL A 337 2.62 9.70 3.25
C VAL A 337 1.35 10.44 2.92
N LEU A 338 1.40 11.77 3.01
CA LEU A 338 0.37 12.65 2.52
C LEU A 338 0.76 13.15 1.13
N ALA A 339 -0.11 12.98 0.14
CA ALA A 339 0.00 13.62 -1.17
C ALA A 339 -1.08 14.68 -1.36
N TRP A 340 -0.78 15.76 -2.07
CA TRP A 340 -1.75 16.80 -2.43
C TRP A 340 -1.34 17.54 -3.70
N ILE A 341 -2.32 18.22 -4.31
CA ILE A 341 -2.07 19.18 -5.37
C ILE A 341 -1.76 20.54 -4.74
N ARG A 342 -0.58 21.07 -5.04
CA ARG A 342 -0.04 22.33 -4.53
C ARG A 342 -0.15 23.41 -5.61
N CYS A 343 -1.05 24.38 -5.40
CA CYS A 343 -1.36 25.41 -6.40
C CYS A 343 -0.98 26.81 -5.90
N PRO A 344 -0.26 27.64 -6.69
CA PRO A 344 -0.03 29.04 -6.36
C PRO A 344 -1.35 29.79 -6.17
N ILE A 345 -1.48 30.58 -5.10
CA ILE A 345 -2.70 31.36 -4.81
C ILE A 345 -3.05 32.32 -5.95
N MET A 346 -2.03 32.87 -6.62
CA MET A 346 -2.21 33.80 -7.74
C MET A 346 -2.57 33.11 -9.06
N ASN A 347 -2.36 31.80 -9.18
CA ASN A 347 -2.64 31.04 -10.39
C ASN A 347 -2.94 29.56 -10.10
N ASP A 348 -4.24 29.23 -10.05
CA ASP A 348 -4.75 27.87 -9.80
C ASP A 348 -4.74 26.98 -11.06
N SER A 349 -4.10 27.42 -12.15
CA SER A 349 -3.90 26.62 -13.37
C SER A 349 -2.53 25.95 -13.48
N THR A 350 -1.57 26.35 -12.64
CA THR A 350 -0.18 25.88 -12.67
C THR A 350 0.21 25.30 -11.33
N CYS A 351 -0.20 24.06 -11.09
CA CYS A 351 -0.02 23.35 -9.83
C CYS A 351 1.12 22.33 -9.92
N SER A 352 1.59 21.88 -8.77
CA SER A 352 2.53 20.77 -8.64
C SER A 352 1.91 19.66 -7.80
N VAL A 353 2.39 18.43 -7.96
CA VAL A 353 2.05 17.33 -7.04
C VAL A 353 3.12 17.27 -5.97
N ALA A 354 2.69 17.38 -4.71
CA ALA A 354 3.57 17.40 -3.54
C ALA A 354 3.26 16.20 -2.64
N VAL A 355 4.29 15.65 -2.03
CA VAL A 355 4.18 14.62 -1.00
C VAL A 355 4.97 14.99 0.25
N ARG A 356 4.52 14.51 1.40
CA ARG A 356 5.22 14.68 2.67
C ARG A 356 5.01 13.47 3.55
N ARG A 357 6.12 12.89 4.00
CA ARG A 357 6.15 11.76 4.92
C ARG A 357 6.11 12.23 6.37
N PHE A 358 5.41 11.48 7.20
CA PHE A 358 5.35 11.64 8.64
C PHE A 358 5.00 10.31 9.32
N ASP A 359 5.33 10.21 10.61
CA ASP A 359 4.98 9.06 11.47
C ASP A 359 4.36 9.56 12.79
N ALA A 360 4.39 8.78 13.87
CA ALA A 360 3.83 9.20 15.17
C ALA A 360 4.67 10.20 15.97
N GLY A 361 5.97 10.33 15.69
CA GLY A 361 6.89 11.22 16.41
C GLY A 361 7.63 12.22 15.51
N TRP A 362 7.56 12.05 14.19
CA TRP A 362 8.36 12.77 13.22
C TRP A 362 7.55 13.22 12.02
N ILE A 363 7.92 14.37 11.47
CA ILE A 363 7.36 14.92 10.23
C ILE A 363 8.55 15.42 9.41
N ASP A 364 8.63 15.03 8.15
CA ASP A 364 9.72 15.50 7.29
C ASP A 364 9.69 17.03 7.17
N PRO A 365 10.85 17.70 7.11
CA PRO A 365 10.94 19.15 7.27
C PRO A 365 10.26 19.93 6.14
N ALA A 366 10.16 19.36 4.95
CA ALA A 366 9.59 19.99 3.77
C ALA A 366 8.89 18.98 2.86
N PRO A 367 7.91 19.41 2.05
CA PRO A 367 7.35 18.57 1.00
C PRO A 367 8.36 18.28 -0.12
N VAL A 368 8.22 17.11 -0.74
CA VAL A 368 8.90 16.71 -1.97
C VAL A 368 7.96 16.95 -3.15
N ILE A 369 8.44 17.65 -4.18
CA ILE A 369 7.66 17.86 -5.42
C ILE A 369 7.96 16.71 -6.37
N VAL A 370 6.93 15.91 -6.69
CA VAL A 370 7.06 14.73 -7.54
C VAL A 370 6.74 15.02 -9.01
N SER A 371 5.98 16.07 -9.31
CA SER A 371 5.74 16.48 -10.69
C SER A 371 6.97 17.13 -11.31
N THR A 372 7.24 16.85 -12.59
CA THR A 372 8.38 17.43 -13.33
C THR A 372 8.12 18.84 -13.85
N ALA A 373 6.85 19.24 -13.95
CA ALA A 373 6.41 20.55 -14.40
C ALA A 373 5.29 21.09 -13.51
N THR A 374 4.90 22.35 -13.76
CA THR A 374 3.71 22.97 -13.17
C THR A 374 2.58 23.02 -14.19
N GLU A 375 1.51 22.26 -13.97
CA GLU A 375 0.37 22.16 -14.89
C GLU A 375 -0.92 21.96 -14.09
N TYR A 376 -2.05 21.75 -14.77
CA TYR A 376 -3.30 21.46 -14.09
C TYR A 376 -3.40 19.96 -13.78
N TYR A 377 -3.22 19.62 -12.50
CA TYR A 377 -3.24 18.24 -12.00
C TYR A 377 -4.46 17.99 -11.12
N LEU A 378 -5.00 16.77 -11.14
CA LEU A 378 -6.12 16.31 -10.32
C LEU A 378 -5.89 14.87 -9.84
N ASN A 379 -6.70 14.46 -8.86
CA ASN A 379 -6.83 13.08 -8.39
C ASN A 379 -5.48 12.44 -8.02
N PRO A 380 -4.67 13.06 -7.13
CA PRO A 380 -3.50 12.38 -6.62
C PRO A 380 -3.94 11.16 -5.81
N GLN A 381 -3.33 10.00 -6.02
CA GLN A 381 -3.40 8.82 -5.14
C GLN A 381 -1.98 8.42 -4.72
N VAL A 382 -1.83 7.78 -3.56
CA VAL A 382 -0.53 7.40 -3.02
C VAL A 382 -0.60 6.04 -2.34
N ALA A 383 0.39 5.19 -2.60
CA ALA A 383 0.59 3.92 -1.93
C ALA A 383 2.01 3.83 -1.37
N VAL A 384 2.14 3.20 -0.21
CA VAL A 384 3.43 3.03 0.49
C VAL A 384 3.66 1.53 0.65
N ALA A 385 4.76 1.03 0.12
CA ALA A 385 5.17 -0.36 0.26
C ALA A 385 5.77 -0.62 1.66
N GLU A 386 5.87 -1.88 2.04
CA GLU A 386 6.41 -2.29 3.35
C GLU A 386 7.89 -1.94 3.54
N ASP A 387 8.66 -1.90 2.46
CA ASP A 387 10.05 -1.42 2.47
C ASP A 387 10.19 0.10 2.56
N GLY A 388 9.09 0.86 2.49
CA GLY A 388 9.06 2.31 2.58
C GLY A 388 9.11 3.04 1.24
N ARG A 389 9.27 2.32 0.11
CA ARG A 389 9.10 2.91 -1.22
C ARG A 389 7.68 3.42 -1.40
N THR A 390 7.53 4.49 -2.15
CA THR A 390 6.23 5.17 -2.31
C THR A 390 5.92 5.37 -3.78
N ALA A 391 4.72 5.01 -4.19
CA ALA A 391 4.18 5.31 -5.50
C ALA A 391 3.14 6.42 -5.43
N VAL A 392 3.23 7.37 -6.36
CA VAL A 392 2.28 8.48 -6.47
C VAL A 392 1.69 8.48 -7.87
N PHE A 393 0.37 8.46 -7.96
CA PHE A 393 -0.41 8.56 -9.19
C PHE A 393 -1.13 9.91 -9.25
N TRP A 394 -1.29 10.49 -10.43
CA TRP A 394 -2.14 11.66 -10.65
C TRP A 394 -2.54 11.80 -12.12
N VAL A 395 -3.52 12.67 -12.40
CA VAL A 395 -3.94 12.98 -13.77
C VAL A 395 -3.60 14.42 -14.12
N ARG A 396 -3.08 14.62 -15.32
CA ARG A 396 -2.87 15.93 -15.93
C ARG A 396 -3.98 16.22 -16.92
N LEU A 397 -4.61 17.38 -16.80
CA LEU A 397 -5.61 17.86 -17.74
C LEU A 397 -5.03 18.94 -18.64
N ASP A 398 -5.29 18.79 -19.93
CA ASP A 398 -5.12 19.80 -20.96
C ASP A 398 -6.45 19.94 -21.72
N ILE A 399 -6.59 21.00 -22.52
CA ILE A 399 -7.81 21.27 -23.27
C ILE A 399 -8.15 20.11 -24.23
N ASP A 400 -7.14 19.50 -24.82
CA ASP A 400 -7.28 18.47 -25.85
C ASP A 400 -6.68 17.11 -25.46
N ASN A 401 -5.98 17.02 -24.32
CA ASN A 401 -5.28 15.79 -23.93
C ASN A 401 -5.24 15.60 -22.41
N ILE A 402 -5.80 14.50 -21.95
CA ILE A 402 -5.72 14.08 -20.54
C ILE A 402 -4.74 12.92 -20.45
N THR A 403 -3.83 12.99 -19.48
CA THR A 403 -2.76 12.00 -19.34
C THR A 403 -2.67 11.48 -17.91
N ALA A 404 -2.63 10.16 -17.76
CA ALA A 404 -2.39 9.50 -16.48
C ALA A 404 -0.89 9.41 -16.22
N ARG A 405 -0.45 9.81 -15.02
CA ARG A 405 0.97 9.92 -14.66
C ARG A 405 1.26 9.28 -13.32
N ALA A 406 2.48 8.80 -13.18
CA ALA A 406 2.96 8.25 -11.93
C ALA A 406 4.45 8.50 -11.71
N ARG A 407 4.88 8.37 -10.45
CA ARG A 407 6.28 8.45 -10.06
C ARG A 407 6.55 7.69 -8.77
N LEU A 408 7.78 7.21 -8.63
CA LEU A 408 8.24 6.51 -7.44
C LEU A 408 9.20 7.36 -6.59
N LEU A 409 9.15 7.12 -5.29
CA LEU A 409 10.17 7.50 -4.33
C LEU A 409 10.78 6.24 -3.71
N ASP A 410 12.08 6.27 -3.45
CA ASP A 410 12.79 5.21 -2.75
C ASP A 410 12.53 5.25 -1.23
N GLU A 411 13.17 4.34 -0.50
CA GLU A 411 13.07 4.18 0.97
C GLU A 411 13.58 5.42 1.72
N ASP A 412 14.57 6.12 1.13
CA ASP A 412 15.09 7.40 1.60
C ASP A 412 14.14 8.57 1.30
N PHE A 413 13.00 8.29 0.66
CA PHE A 413 11.99 9.25 0.23
C PHE A 413 12.53 10.24 -0.82
N ALA A 414 13.53 9.83 -1.59
CA ALA A 414 14.05 10.55 -2.73
C ALA A 414 13.35 10.10 -4.02
N VAL A 415 13.11 11.05 -4.93
CA VAL A 415 12.45 10.76 -6.20
C VAL A 415 13.39 9.97 -7.10
N VAL A 416 12.95 8.78 -7.54
CA VAL A 416 13.74 7.87 -8.38
C VAL A 416 13.14 7.73 -9.78
N GLY A 417 14.02 7.53 -10.76
CA GLY A 417 13.61 7.35 -12.16
C GLY A 417 12.99 8.60 -12.81
N GLN A 418 12.46 8.38 -14.02
CA GLN A 418 11.68 9.39 -14.72
C GLN A 418 10.22 9.34 -14.28
N GLN A 419 9.51 10.46 -14.43
CA GLN A 419 8.06 10.46 -14.34
C GLN A 419 7.50 9.58 -15.47
N TRP A 420 6.56 8.71 -15.15
CA TRP A 420 5.88 7.88 -16.14
C TRP A 420 4.66 8.62 -16.67
N ASP A 421 4.56 8.71 -18.00
CA ASP A 421 3.31 9.00 -18.70
C ASP A 421 2.67 7.64 -18.99
N LEU A 422 1.79 7.20 -18.10
CA LEU A 422 1.16 5.88 -18.19
C LEU A 422 0.29 5.80 -19.46
N GLN A 423 -0.52 6.82 -19.71
CA GLN A 423 -1.34 6.89 -20.91
C GLN A 423 -1.61 8.33 -21.32
N ASP A 424 -1.68 8.56 -22.63
CA ASP A 424 -2.12 9.80 -23.26
C ASP A 424 -3.49 9.64 -23.94
N ASN A 425 -4.09 10.77 -24.32
CA ASN A 425 -5.34 10.89 -25.08
C ASN A 425 -6.57 10.30 -24.39
N LEU A 426 -6.67 10.47 -23.07
CA LEU A 426 -7.87 10.09 -22.31
C LEU A 426 -9.02 11.08 -22.60
N ALA A 427 -10.24 10.55 -22.75
CA ALA A 427 -11.40 11.34 -23.20
C ALA A 427 -12.05 12.20 -22.10
N LEU A 428 -11.85 11.87 -20.81
CA LEU A 428 -12.35 12.61 -19.64
C LEU A 428 -11.35 12.46 -18.48
N ALA A 429 -11.57 13.21 -17.39
CA ALA A 429 -10.78 13.06 -16.17
C ALA A 429 -10.91 11.61 -15.66
N SER A 430 -9.88 10.81 -15.97
CA SER A 430 -9.77 9.45 -15.49
C SER A 430 -9.53 9.51 -13.99
N TYR A 431 -10.30 8.74 -13.22
CA TYR A 431 -10.02 8.54 -11.82
C TYR A 431 -9.29 7.21 -11.72
N GLY A 432 -8.08 7.28 -11.19
CA GLY A 432 -7.24 6.11 -10.99
C GLY A 432 -6.87 5.95 -9.54
N ASP A 433 -6.28 4.81 -9.27
CA ASP A 433 -5.81 4.45 -7.95
C ASP A 433 -4.51 3.66 -8.02
N VAL A 434 -3.81 3.61 -6.89
CA VAL A 434 -2.53 2.91 -6.75
C VAL A 434 -2.54 2.09 -5.47
N ALA A 435 -2.06 0.85 -5.56
CA ALA A 435 -1.90 -0.05 -4.43
C ALA A 435 -0.48 -0.63 -4.40
N ALA A 436 0.06 -0.84 -3.20
CA ALA A 436 1.31 -1.55 -2.98
C ALA A 436 1.01 -3.02 -2.67
N LEU A 437 1.77 -3.94 -3.26
CA LEU A 437 1.64 -5.39 -3.06
C LEU A 437 2.77 -5.90 -2.16
N SER A 438 2.58 -7.06 -1.53
CA SER A 438 3.59 -7.59 -0.58
C SER A 438 4.90 -8.05 -1.24
N ASP A 439 4.88 -8.32 -2.54
CA ASP A 439 6.07 -8.55 -3.36
C ASP A 439 6.89 -7.28 -3.66
N GLY A 440 6.51 -6.12 -3.12
CA GLY A 440 7.20 -4.85 -3.33
C GLY A 440 6.89 -4.15 -4.65
N SER A 441 5.91 -4.63 -5.41
CA SER A 441 5.41 -3.97 -6.61
C SER A 441 4.28 -2.98 -6.30
N PHE A 442 4.01 -2.12 -7.28
CA PHE A 442 2.90 -1.17 -7.27
C PHE A 442 1.97 -1.42 -8.45
N ALA A 443 0.69 -1.60 -8.16
CA ALA A 443 -0.38 -1.69 -9.14
C ALA A 443 -1.03 -0.31 -9.34
N PHE A 444 -1.14 0.13 -10.59
CA PHE A 444 -1.80 1.37 -10.99
C PHE A 444 -2.98 1.03 -11.87
N ALA A 445 -4.18 1.49 -11.53
CA ALA A 445 -5.37 1.28 -12.34
C ALA A 445 -6.09 2.59 -12.61
N TRP A 446 -6.70 2.73 -13.79
CA TRP A 446 -7.42 3.94 -14.17
C TRP A 446 -8.48 3.66 -15.24
N SER A 447 -9.46 4.55 -15.35
CA SER A 447 -10.54 4.43 -16.34
C SER A 447 -10.13 4.98 -17.70
N ASP A 448 -10.28 4.18 -18.75
CA ASP A 448 -10.09 4.56 -20.16
C ASP A 448 -11.45 4.55 -20.87
N ARG A 449 -12.12 5.71 -20.84
CA ARG A 449 -13.42 5.88 -21.50
C ARG A 449 -13.32 5.90 -23.03
N ALA A 450 -12.15 6.20 -23.59
CA ALA A 450 -11.98 6.22 -25.05
C ALA A 450 -11.98 4.80 -25.62
N GLN A 451 -11.47 3.84 -24.85
CA GLN A 451 -11.41 2.42 -25.22
C GLN A 451 -12.42 1.54 -24.46
N GLU A 452 -13.33 2.14 -23.68
CA GLU A 452 -14.30 1.43 -22.85
C GLU A 452 -13.65 0.33 -21.99
N ARG A 453 -12.58 0.69 -21.26
CA ARG A 453 -11.78 -0.27 -20.48
C ARG A 453 -11.31 0.31 -19.16
N VAL A 454 -11.13 -0.54 -18.15
CA VAL A 454 -10.30 -0.23 -16.98
C VAL A 454 -8.91 -0.80 -17.23
N ARG A 455 -7.90 0.07 -17.16
CA ARG A 455 -6.49 -0.29 -17.36
C ARG A 455 -5.88 -0.66 -16.02
N LEU A 456 -4.92 -1.58 -16.04
CA LEU A 456 -4.11 -1.98 -14.89
C LEU A 456 -2.67 -2.15 -15.37
N ARG A 457 -1.71 -1.56 -14.66
CA ARG A 457 -0.28 -1.78 -14.89
C ARG A 457 0.46 -1.96 -13.59
N ARG A 458 1.55 -2.72 -13.63
CA ARG A 458 2.32 -3.07 -12.45
C ARG A 458 3.80 -2.77 -12.61
N TYR A 459 4.40 -2.21 -11.56
CA TYR A 459 5.80 -1.77 -11.55
C TYR A 459 6.49 -2.16 -10.25
N ILE A 460 7.65 -2.79 -10.33
CA ILE A 460 8.48 -3.08 -9.15
C ILE A 460 9.49 -1.97 -8.91
N GLY A 461 10.12 -1.41 -9.94
CA GLY A 461 11.19 -0.41 -9.79
C GLY A 461 10.97 0.87 -10.57
N PRO A 462 11.95 1.80 -10.56
CA PRO A 462 11.90 3.06 -11.32
C PRO A 462 12.12 2.88 -12.83
N ASN A 463 12.62 1.72 -13.24
CA ASN A 463 12.76 1.33 -14.64
C ASN A 463 11.40 0.86 -15.20
N GLN A 464 11.26 0.81 -16.52
CA GLN A 464 10.02 0.43 -17.24
C GLN A 464 9.31 -0.81 -16.65
N PRO A 465 7.96 -0.92 -16.79
CA PRO A 465 7.18 -1.94 -16.08
C PRO A 465 7.71 -3.34 -16.37
N MET A 466 7.70 -4.22 -15.37
CA MET A 466 8.07 -5.63 -15.56
C MET A 466 7.12 -6.35 -16.52
N LEU A 467 5.88 -5.84 -16.64
CA LEU A 467 4.86 -6.36 -17.53
C LEU A 467 4.29 -5.22 -18.39
N PRO A 468 4.86 -4.95 -19.58
CA PRO A 468 4.23 -4.06 -20.55
C PRO A 468 2.86 -4.57 -21.04
N GLU A 469 2.50 -5.84 -20.77
CA GLU A 469 1.33 -6.53 -21.33
C GLU A 469 0.07 -6.53 -20.44
N LEU A 470 0.14 -6.20 -19.14
CA LEU A 470 -1.05 -6.12 -18.27
C LEU A 470 -2.11 -5.12 -18.78
N ASP A 471 -1.68 -4.08 -19.51
CA ASP A 471 -2.56 -3.07 -20.11
C ASP A 471 -3.49 -3.66 -21.18
N ASP A 472 -3.11 -4.82 -21.76
CA ASP A 472 -3.86 -5.57 -22.77
C ASP A 472 -4.50 -6.88 -22.23
N GLU A 473 -4.08 -7.38 -21.06
CA GLU A 473 -4.47 -8.70 -20.51
C GLU A 473 -5.38 -8.68 -19.28
N ALA A 474 -5.81 -7.50 -18.81
CA ALA A 474 -6.76 -7.45 -17.70
C ALA A 474 -7.94 -8.41 -17.94
N PRO A 475 -8.28 -9.30 -17.00
CA PRO A 475 -9.15 -10.46 -17.25
C PRO A 475 -10.62 -10.08 -17.48
N TRP A 476 -10.97 -8.83 -17.20
CA TRP A 476 -12.27 -8.26 -17.50
C TRP A 476 -12.36 -7.81 -18.97
N GLY A 477 -13.52 -8.06 -19.58
CA GLY A 477 -13.83 -7.60 -20.94
C GLY A 477 -14.12 -6.10 -21.03
N ASP A 478 -14.87 -5.72 -22.05
CA ASP A 478 -15.28 -4.33 -22.25
C ASP A 478 -16.03 -3.79 -21.02
N VAL A 479 -15.64 -2.59 -20.59
CA VAL A 479 -16.25 -1.84 -19.49
C VAL A 479 -16.90 -0.60 -20.09
N PRO A 480 -18.22 -0.62 -20.35
CA PRO A 480 -18.92 0.51 -20.94
C PRO A 480 -18.83 1.74 -20.05
N VAL A 481 -18.27 2.83 -20.58
CA VAL A 481 -18.18 4.13 -19.91
C VAL A 481 -17.63 4.00 -18.46
N PRO A 482 -16.37 3.56 -18.29
CA PRO A 482 -15.74 3.50 -16.99
C PRO A 482 -15.54 4.93 -16.46
N ASP A 483 -15.68 5.10 -15.16
CA ASP A 483 -15.61 6.41 -14.50
C ASP A 483 -14.56 6.41 -13.39
N THR A 484 -14.86 5.75 -12.27
CA THR A 484 -13.99 5.70 -11.08
C THR A 484 -13.46 4.31 -10.81
N VAL A 485 -12.17 4.22 -10.46
CA VAL A 485 -11.47 2.98 -10.10
C VAL A 485 -10.92 3.13 -8.68
N SER A 486 -10.99 2.06 -7.90
CA SER A 486 -10.39 1.95 -6.57
C SER A 486 -9.69 0.61 -6.42
N LEU A 487 -8.54 0.63 -5.77
CA LEU A 487 -7.71 -0.53 -5.51
C LEU A 487 -7.55 -0.74 -4.01
N SER A 488 -7.49 -1.99 -3.59
CA SER A 488 -7.04 -2.36 -2.25
C SER A 488 -6.35 -3.72 -2.33
N SER A 489 -5.28 -3.89 -1.55
CA SER A 489 -4.46 -5.09 -1.55
C SER A 489 -4.23 -5.59 -0.13
N VAL A 490 -4.16 -6.91 0.00
CA VAL A 490 -3.68 -7.62 1.20
C VAL A 490 -2.83 -8.79 0.74
N GLY A 491 -1.56 -8.81 1.16
CA GLY A 491 -0.57 -9.71 0.59
C GLY A 491 -0.38 -9.43 -0.90
N ASN A 492 -0.45 -10.49 -1.71
CA ASN A 492 -0.41 -10.37 -3.18
C ASN A 492 -1.81 -10.44 -3.83
N ARG A 493 -2.89 -10.41 -3.05
CA ARG A 493 -4.25 -10.26 -3.58
C ARG A 493 -4.57 -8.79 -3.80
N LEU A 494 -5.21 -8.48 -4.92
CA LEU A 494 -5.63 -7.13 -5.31
C LEU A 494 -7.11 -7.13 -5.67
N ALA A 495 -7.93 -6.42 -4.91
CA ALA A 495 -9.30 -6.11 -5.28
C ALA A 495 -9.31 -4.87 -6.19
N VAL A 496 -9.85 -5.01 -7.39
CA VAL A 496 -10.05 -3.94 -8.36
C VAL A 496 -11.54 -3.69 -8.49
N VAL A 497 -12.00 -2.50 -8.10
CA VAL A 497 -13.42 -2.13 -8.15
C VAL A 497 -13.58 -0.83 -8.94
N TRP A 498 -14.58 -0.78 -9.80
CA TRP A 498 -14.85 0.40 -10.62
C TRP A 498 -16.33 0.65 -10.81
N SER A 499 -16.68 1.87 -11.20
CA SER A 499 -18.02 2.22 -11.69
C SER A 499 -18.04 2.29 -13.21
N GLY A 500 -19.00 1.62 -13.83
CA GLY A 500 -19.28 1.67 -15.27
C GLY A 500 -20.73 2.07 -15.54
N THR A 501 -21.05 2.46 -16.79
CA THR A 501 -22.44 2.70 -17.21
C THR A 501 -22.85 1.69 -18.26
N VAL A 502 -23.57 0.66 -17.83
CA VAL A 502 -24.09 -0.41 -18.68
C VAL A 502 -25.58 -0.15 -18.94
N ASP A 503 -26.01 -0.16 -20.21
CA ASP A 503 -27.40 0.08 -20.60
C ASP A 503 -28.04 1.35 -20.00
N MET A 504 -27.25 2.44 -19.93
CA MET A 504 -27.62 3.74 -19.33
C MET A 504 -27.77 3.73 -17.79
N VAL A 505 -27.35 2.66 -17.12
CA VAL A 505 -27.40 2.49 -15.67
C VAL A 505 -25.98 2.46 -15.13
N SER A 506 -25.65 3.37 -14.20
CA SER A 506 -24.37 3.30 -13.49
C SER A 506 -24.42 2.19 -12.44
N GLN A 507 -23.42 1.31 -12.47
CA GLN A 507 -23.27 0.12 -11.62
C GLN A 507 -21.82 0.01 -11.15
N ILE A 508 -21.61 -0.67 -10.04
CA ILE A 508 -20.28 -1.01 -9.51
C ILE A 508 -19.93 -2.43 -9.93
N GLN A 509 -18.77 -2.57 -10.55
CA GLN A 509 -18.22 -3.84 -11.00
C GLN A 509 -16.86 -4.05 -10.34
N GLY A 510 -16.40 -5.28 -10.27
CA GLY A 510 -15.08 -5.55 -9.72
C GLY A 510 -14.63 -6.99 -9.88
N GLN A 511 -13.35 -7.20 -9.59
CA GLN A 511 -12.71 -8.50 -9.67
C GLN A 511 -11.52 -8.54 -8.69
N VAL A 512 -11.24 -9.71 -8.14
CA VAL A 512 -10.07 -9.94 -7.28
C VAL A 512 -9.02 -10.69 -8.10
N LEU A 513 -7.79 -10.17 -8.09
CA LEU A 513 -6.63 -10.76 -8.74
C LEU A 513 -5.68 -11.32 -7.69
N THR A 514 -5.04 -12.45 -7.98
CA THR A 514 -3.98 -13.02 -7.14
C THR A 514 -2.68 -13.00 -7.93
N PHE A 515 -1.73 -12.20 -7.44
CA PHE A 515 -0.34 -12.18 -7.89
C PHE A 515 0.52 -13.02 -6.97
#